data_AF-A0A3E0K9G6-F1
#
_entry.id   AF-A0A3E0K9G6-F1
#
_cell.length_a   1.000
_cell.length_b   1.000
_cell.length_c   1.000
_cell.angle_alpha   90.00
_cell.angle_beta   90.00
_cell.angle_gamma   90.00
#
_symmetry.space_group_name_H-M   'P 1'
#
loop_
_entity.id
_entity.type
_entity.pdbx_description
1 polymer ?
#
loop_
_entity_poly.entity_id
_entity_poly.type
_entity_poly.pdbx_seq_one_letter_code
_entity_poly.pdbx_strand_id
1 'polypeptide(L)'
;MFAVNKVQVPIVNARGARHGYIEIQVLSSSERAAAPPLLDRRDDPELEDGVAGVQLLEGCEYHYTFVFETVEPQLSVTTDRPEIFRPDPWPRLTGRIRTGLYTGTLPVSVFVDGKRIGGFELEVRAAKLDYLSHYRWMLRDLADTFAEVIMRSFAPAQARFTFRTDADAPTLYQRFAFLCSIMAGDDFEAAISQILSSPHREWRDEQELRPAGQPIPSGPYVARALLRGGPRVPWLGRPGTAVVQSLPARIPVRRTFETHDTLPNRFVKHVLLQWRNMVTGIADALARAGDGPAAERGRREAAAVLARLDEVLSQPLFRQVGPLAQSPAGNQVLEKRAGYRDMYKLYVQSELAAMLSWPGGEDVYSAGQKDVAVLYEYWVFLQLARMISSMCRTPLPLEQLLERGDTGLDLRLKRGKHRVLKGTVERLGRKLELELWYNRTFRPGRQHGSWTRSLQPDCSLRIRVPGYHGDKDEVWLHFDAKYRIDSIRELFAENGGDLEAAGEADADDTGEREAEGDAEAAPELASENAPARTARRGPT
;
A
#
# COMPACT_ATOMS: atom_id res chain seq x y z
N MET A 1 3.45 -35.12 2.50
CA MET A 1 2.55 -34.59 3.56
C MET A 1 3.33 -34.62 4.86
N PHE A 2 3.70 -33.46 5.40
CA PHE A 2 4.67 -33.31 6.50
C PHE A 2 4.04 -33.26 7.89
N ALA A 3 2.73 -33.51 7.99
CA ALA A 3 2.00 -33.44 9.26
C ALA A 3 2.36 -34.62 10.16
N VAL A 4 2.71 -34.33 11.41
CA VAL A 4 3.09 -35.31 12.41
C VAL A 4 2.42 -35.00 13.74
N ASN A 5 2.12 -36.03 14.54
CA ASN A 5 1.58 -35.83 15.90
C ASN A 5 2.68 -35.66 16.94
N LYS A 6 3.93 -35.98 16.58
CA LYS A 6 5.07 -36.00 17.48
C LYS A 6 6.36 -35.81 16.69
N VAL A 7 7.30 -35.02 17.22
CA VAL A 7 8.61 -34.76 16.58
C VAL A 7 9.71 -34.59 17.63
N GLN A 8 10.95 -34.93 17.27
CA GLN A 8 12.13 -34.73 18.09
C GLN A 8 13.05 -33.69 17.46
N VAL A 9 13.42 -32.68 18.25
CA VAL A 9 14.30 -31.58 17.84
C VAL A 9 15.59 -31.63 18.67
N PRO A 10 16.77 -31.77 18.05
CA PRO A 10 18.03 -31.90 18.78
C PRO A 10 18.40 -30.59 19.48
N ILE A 11 18.95 -30.70 20.69
CA ILE A 11 19.52 -29.57 21.43
C ILE A 11 21.02 -29.54 21.15
N VAL A 12 21.47 -28.48 20.47
CA VAL A 12 22.85 -28.34 20.01
C VAL A 12 23.53 -27.14 20.66
N ASN A 13 24.83 -27.27 20.94
CA ASN A 13 25.64 -26.15 21.43
C ASN A 13 26.27 -25.35 20.27
N ALA A 14 26.94 -24.23 20.57
CA ALA A 14 27.59 -23.38 19.57
C ALA A 14 28.72 -24.08 18.77
N ARG A 15 29.17 -25.26 19.20
CA ARG A 15 30.17 -26.09 18.51
C ARG A 15 29.54 -27.24 17.72
N GLY A 16 28.19 -27.30 17.64
CA GLY A 16 27.45 -28.34 16.94
C GLY A 16 27.31 -29.67 17.68
N ALA A 17 27.79 -29.77 18.93
CA ALA A 17 27.63 -31.00 19.71
C ALA A 17 26.21 -31.12 20.28
N ARG A 18 25.62 -32.31 20.18
CA ARG A 18 24.29 -32.64 20.69
C ARG A 18 24.35 -33.00 22.17
N HIS A 19 23.43 -32.45 22.98
CA HIS A 19 23.33 -32.73 24.42
C HIS A 19 22.05 -33.48 24.80
N GLY A 20 21.14 -33.65 23.83
CA GLY A 20 19.83 -34.25 24.01
C GLY A 20 18.89 -33.81 22.90
N TYR A 21 17.59 -33.98 23.14
CA TYR A 21 16.53 -33.46 22.29
C TYR A 21 15.33 -33.01 23.12
N ILE A 22 14.55 -32.11 22.54
CA ILE A 22 13.19 -31.84 22.99
C ILE A 22 12.23 -32.64 22.12
N GLU A 23 11.33 -33.35 22.77
CA GLU A 23 10.24 -34.05 22.13
C GLU A 23 8.97 -33.21 22.24
N ILE A 24 8.31 -32.93 21.10
CA ILE A 24 7.12 -32.10 21.04
C ILE A 24 5.96 -32.95 20.50
N GLN A 25 4.83 -32.93 21.20
CA GLN A 25 3.64 -33.70 20.87
C GLN A 25 2.40 -32.82 20.82
N VAL A 26 1.55 -33.07 19.82
CA VAL A 26 0.23 -32.43 19.68
C VAL A 26 -0.70 -32.90 20.80
N LEU A 27 -1.41 -31.96 21.43
CA LEU A 27 -2.45 -32.25 22.41
C LEU A 27 -3.79 -32.46 21.70
N SER A 28 -4.67 -33.29 22.28
CA SER A 28 -6.02 -33.56 21.76
C SER A 28 -6.90 -32.31 21.60
N SER A 29 -6.65 -31.26 22.39
CA SER A 29 -7.28 -29.94 22.24
C SER A 29 -6.87 -29.22 20.95
N SER A 30 -5.65 -29.47 20.46
CA SER A 30 -5.04 -28.84 19.29
C SER A 30 -5.28 -29.64 18.00
N GLU A 31 -5.78 -30.88 18.09
CA GLU A 31 -6.18 -31.71 16.94
C GLU A 31 -7.40 -31.17 16.19
N ARG A 32 -8.18 -30.26 16.82
CA ARG A 32 -9.36 -29.62 16.21
C ARG A 32 -9.03 -28.39 15.36
N ALA A 33 -7.75 -28.03 15.22
CA ALA A 33 -7.34 -26.89 14.43
C ALA A 33 -7.64 -27.10 12.93
N ALA A 34 -7.99 -26.02 12.22
CA ALA A 34 -8.31 -26.05 10.79
C ALA A 34 -7.10 -26.41 9.89
N ALA A 35 -5.88 -26.25 10.43
CA ALA A 35 -4.63 -26.62 9.78
C ALA A 35 -3.86 -27.61 10.67
N PRO A 36 -2.97 -28.45 10.11
CA PRO A 36 -2.18 -29.39 10.90
C PRO A 36 -1.38 -28.64 11.97
N PRO A 37 -1.51 -28.99 13.26
CA PRO A 37 -0.87 -28.24 14.34
C PRO A 37 0.66 -28.36 14.33
N LEU A 38 1.19 -29.51 13.91
CA LEU A 38 2.63 -29.77 13.90
C LEU A 38 3.08 -30.33 12.54
N LEU A 39 4.12 -29.72 11.96
CA LEU A 39 4.76 -30.17 10.72
C LEU A 39 6.25 -30.46 10.94
N ASP A 40 6.75 -31.48 10.27
CA ASP A 40 8.18 -31.79 10.14
C ASP A 40 8.59 -31.74 8.66
N ARG A 41 9.11 -30.59 8.24
CA ARG A 41 9.52 -30.26 6.87
C ARG A 41 11.03 -30.34 6.66
N ARG A 42 11.79 -30.99 7.55
CA ARG A 42 13.26 -31.07 7.43
C ARG A 42 13.73 -31.72 6.13
N ASP A 43 12.91 -32.61 5.56
CA ASP A 43 13.18 -33.30 4.28
C ASP A 43 12.47 -32.65 3.07
N ASP A 44 11.95 -31.42 3.23
CA ASP A 44 11.22 -30.73 2.17
C ASP A 44 12.17 -29.91 1.26
N PRO A 45 12.30 -30.27 -0.04
CA PRO A 45 13.18 -29.56 -0.97
C PRO A 45 12.70 -28.15 -1.33
N GLU A 46 11.44 -27.80 -1.03
CA GLU A 46 10.84 -26.48 -1.24
C GLU A 46 10.86 -25.62 0.04
N LEU A 47 11.49 -26.08 1.13
CA LEU A 47 11.62 -25.30 2.35
C LEU A 47 12.55 -24.10 2.11
N GLU A 48 12.03 -22.89 2.34
CA GLU A 48 12.80 -21.66 2.21
C GLU A 48 14.06 -21.66 3.10
N ASP A 49 15.19 -21.25 2.53
CA ASP A 49 16.49 -21.17 3.22
C ASP A 49 16.40 -20.28 4.48
N GLY A 50 16.57 -20.89 5.65
CA GLY A 50 16.58 -20.21 6.95
C GLY A 50 15.28 -20.36 7.75
N VAL A 51 14.29 -21.09 7.25
CA VAL A 51 13.09 -21.47 8.01
C VAL A 51 13.38 -22.78 8.77
N ALA A 52 13.07 -22.81 10.07
CA ALA A 52 13.22 -24.03 10.84
C ALA A 52 12.30 -25.14 10.30
N GLY A 53 12.85 -26.34 10.08
CA GLY A 53 12.10 -27.45 9.50
C GLY A 53 10.97 -27.98 10.37
N VAL A 54 11.03 -27.78 11.70
CA VAL A 54 9.94 -28.16 12.61
C VAL A 54 9.05 -26.96 12.89
N GLN A 55 7.76 -27.09 12.56
CA GLN A 55 6.83 -25.97 12.52
C GLN A 55 5.59 -26.20 13.39
N LEU A 56 5.37 -25.33 14.37
CA LEU A 56 4.18 -25.27 15.20
C LEU A 56 3.11 -24.38 14.56
N LEU A 57 1.88 -24.47 15.05
CA LEU A 57 0.76 -23.58 14.74
C LEU A 57 0.48 -22.63 15.93
N GLU A 58 0.30 -21.34 15.61
CA GLU A 58 -0.17 -20.29 16.52
C GLU A 58 -1.50 -20.67 17.21
N GLY A 59 -1.74 -20.13 18.40
CA GLY A 59 -2.97 -20.36 19.18
C GLY A 59 -3.14 -21.78 19.70
N CYS A 60 -2.21 -22.69 19.40
CA CYS A 60 -2.26 -24.08 19.82
C CYS A 60 -1.31 -24.35 21.00
N GLU A 61 -1.67 -25.39 21.77
CA GLU A 61 -0.85 -25.91 22.86
C GLU A 61 -0.25 -27.28 22.50
N TYR A 62 0.98 -27.50 22.96
CA TYR A 62 1.72 -28.74 22.75
C TYR A 62 2.27 -29.25 24.09
N HIS A 63 2.45 -30.56 24.20
CA HIS A 63 3.24 -31.13 25.28
C HIS A 63 4.69 -31.20 24.85
N TYR A 64 5.62 -30.84 25.74
CA TYR A 64 7.04 -31.08 25.51
C TYR A 64 7.64 -31.99 26.58
N THR A 65 8.70 -32.70 26.22
CA THR A 65 9.54 -33.46 27.14
C THR A 65 11.00 -33.28 26.76
N PHE A 66 11.82 -32.86 27.70
CA PHE A 66 13.27 -32.83 27.53
C PHE A 66 13.87 -34.20 27.81
N VAL A 67 14.71 -34.68 26.89
CA VAL A 67 15.47 -35.92 27.04
C VAL A 67 16.94 -35.60 26.82
N PHE A 68 17.75 -35.74 27.86
CA PHE A 68 19.18 -35.48 27.82
C PHE A 68 19.97 -36.78 27.82
N GLU A 69 21.16 -36.75 27.23
CA GLU A 69 22.06 -37.92 27.17
C GLU A 69 22.83 -38.14 28.48
N THR A 70 22.77 -37.20 29.43
CA THR A 70 23.43 -37.28 30.74
C THR A 70 22.65 -38.15 31.75
N VAL A 71 23.40 -38.89 32.58
CA VAL A 71 22.89 -39.86 33.59
C VAL A 71 22.52 -39.18 34.92
N GLU A 72 22.88 -37.90 35.10
CA GLU A 72 22.63 -37.15 36.33
C GLU A 72 21.18 -36.61 36.39
N PRO A 73 20.48 -36.72 37.53
CA PRO A 73 19.13 -36.20 37.69
C PRO A 73 19.15 -34.67 37.59
N GLN A 74 18.55 -34.11 36.53
CA GLN A 74 18.44 -32.66 36.35
C GLN A 74 17.37 -32.09 37.29
N LEU A 75 17.79 -31.20 38.19
CA LEU A 75 16.92 -30.63 39.22
C LEU A 75 16.12 -29.42 38.71
N SER A 76 16.65 -28.67 37.73
CA SER A 76 15.94 -27.55 37.13
C SER A 76 16.31 -27.33 35.66
N VAL A 77 15.35 -27.49 34.77
CA VAL A 77 15.48 -27.18 33.33
C VAL A 77 14.58 -26.00 32.99
N THR A 78 15.15 -24.97 32.39
CA THR A 78 14.42 -23.75 31.99
C THR A 78 14.82 -23.32 30.58
N THR A 79 13.98 -22.48 29.97
CA THR A 79 14.27 -21.83 28.69
C THR A 79 14.34 -20.32 28.86
N ASP A 80 14.91 -19.61 27.89
CA ASP A 80 14.85 -18.16 27.74
C ASP A 80 13.48 -17.64 27.27
N ARG A 81 12.49 -18.53 27.10
CA ARG A 81 11.12 -18.20 26.64
C ARG A 81 10.05 -18.67 27.64
N PRO A 82 10.06 -18.19 28.90
CA PRO A 82 9.11 -18.62 29.93
C PRO A 82 7.64 -18.26 29.61
N GLU A 83 7.41 -17.31 28.70
CA GLU A 83 6.10 -16.94 28.19
C GLU A 83 5.49 -18.03 27.30
N ILE A 84 6.32 -18.76 26.53
CA ILE A 84 5.91 -19.83 25.61
C ILE A 84 6.08 -21.21 26.24
N PHE A 85 7.18 -21.47 26.97
CA PHE A 85 7.45 -22.75 27.61
C PHE A 85 7.07 -22.70 29.09
N ARG A 86 5.98 -23.40 29.43
CA ARG A 86 5.46 -23.49 30.79
C ARG A 86 5.79 -24.87 31.36
N PRO A 87 6.80 -24.98 32.25
CA PRO A 87 7.15 -26.26 32.86
C PRO A 87 6.05 -26.74 33.80
N ASP A 88 5.86 -28.06 33.86
CA ASP A 88 4.99 -28.67 34.85
C ASP A 88 5.61 -28.55 36.26
N PRO A 89 4.79 -28.50 37.33
CA PRO A 89 5.30 -28.45 38.70
C PRO A 89 6.22 -29.64 39.04
N TRP A 90 5.90 -30.82 38.50
CA TRP A 90 6.67 -32.05 38.58
C TRP A 90 6.18 -33.07 37.53
N PRO A 91 7.07 -33.80 36.82
CA PRO A 91 8.52 -33.63 36.75
C PRO A 91 8.91 -32.38 35.93
N ARG A 92 10.00 -31.70 36.31
CA ARG A 92 10.44 -30.43 35.68
C ARG A 92 11.03 -30.55 34.27
N LEU A 93 10.99 -31.76 33.69
CA LEU A 93 11.43 -32.05 32.33
C LEU A 93 10.28 -31.98 31.32
N THR A 94 9.04 -31.93 31.79
CA THR A 94 7.84 -31.83 30.96
C THR A 94 7.17 -30.47 31.11
N GLY A 95 6.28 -30.16 30.18
CA GLY A 95 5.48 -28.96 30.26
C GLY A 95 4.64 -28.71 29.02
N ARG A 96 4.15 -27.47 28.92
CA ARG A 96 3.35 -26.98 27.81
C ARG A 96 4.09 -25.95 26.99
N ILE A 97 4.04 -26.10 25.67
CA ILE A 97 4.36 -25.01 24.73
C ILE A 97 3.04 -24.32 24.42
N ARG A 98 2.92 -23.04 24.77
CA ARG A 98 1.79 -22.18 24.47
C ARG A 98 2.23 -21.12 23.47
N THR A 99 1.91 -21.34 22.20
CA THR A 99 2.31 -20.43 21.14
C THR A 99 1.62 -19.07 21.24
N GLY A 100 0.40 -19.01 21.80
CA GLY A 100 -0.33 -17.75 21.96
C GLY A 100 -0.50 -17.05 20.62
N LEU A 101 -0.12 -15.77 20.56
CA LEU A 101 -0.09 -14.95 19.33
C LEU A 101 1.30 -14.89 18.67
N TYR A 102 2.25 -15.73 19.11
CA TYR A 102 3.60 -15.71 18.56
C TYR A 102 3.61 -16.33 17.16
N THR A 103 4.22 -15.64 16.20
CA THR A 103 4.38 -16.11 14.82
C THR A 103 5.78 -15.80 14.31
N GLY A 104 6.33 -16.68 13.48
CA GLY A 104 7.68 -16.60 12.94
C GLY A 104 8.69 -17.48 13.67
N THR A 105 9.97 -17.25 13.41
CA THR A 105 11.07 -18.07 13.92
C THR A 105 11.23 -17.91 15.43
N LEU A 106 11.35 -19.04 16.13
CA LEU A 106 11.43 -19.17 17.57
C LEU A 106 12.75 -19.86 17.95
N PRO A 107 13.85 -19.10 18.11
CA PRO A 107 15.07 -19.62 18.71
C PRO A 107 14.89 -19.75 20.23
N VAL A 108 15.29 -20.90 20.78
CA VAL A 108 15.15 -21.25 22.19
C VAL A 108 16.50 -21.70 22.75
N SER A 109 16.95 -21.07 23.83
CA SER A 109 18.10 -21.51 24.61
C SER A 109 17.65 -22.33 25.81
N VAL A 110 18.31 -23.48 26.04
CA VAL A 110 18.02 -24.39 27.15
C VAL A 110 19.08 -24.25 28.24
N PHE A 111 18.62 -24.12 29.47
CA PHE A 111 19.44 -24.00 30.66
C PHE A 111 19.18 -25.17 31.61
N VAL A 112 20.24 -25.77 32.12
CA VAL A 112 20.20 -26.79 33.19
C VAL A 112 20.93 -26.21 34.39
N ASP A 113 20.24 -26.12 35.52
CA ASP A 113 20.76 -25.54 36.78
C ASP A 113 21.40 -24.14 36.57
N GLY A 114 20.77 -23.33 35.72
CA GLY A 114 21.20 -21.98 35.37
C GLY A 114 22.34 -21.89 34.35
N LYS A 115 22.89 -23.01 33.88
CA LYS A 115 23.93 -23.04 32.83
C LYS A 115 23.33 -23.35 31.48
N ARG A 116 23.65 -22.54 30.47
CA ARG A 116 23.23 -22.77 29.08
C ARG A 116 23.95 -24.00 28.52
N ILE A 117 23.18 -25.00 28.11
CA ILE A 117 23.72 -26.26 27.54
C ILE A 117 23.63 -26.30 26.00
N GLY A 118 22.70 -25.55 25.42
CA GLY A 118 22.48 -25.50 23.98
C GLY A 118 21.19 -24.78 23.63
N GLY A 119 20.75 -24.95 22.40
CA GLY A 119 19.48 -24.42 21.91
C GLY A 119 18.97 -25.19 20.71
N PHE A 120 17.77 -24.82 20.29
CA PHE A 120 17.11 -25.33 19.09
C PHE A 120 16.22 -24.23 18.50
N GLU A 121 15.79 -24.42 17.27
CA GLU A 121 14.93 -23.47 16.55
C GLU A 121 13.64 -24.17 16.11
N LEU A 122 12.53 -23.45 16.25
CA LEU A 122 11.21 -23.83 15.75
C LEU A 122 10.68 -22.70 14.87
N GLU A 123 9.75 -23.00 13.97
CA GLU A 123 8.96 -21.97 13.29
C GLU A 123 7.53 -22.01 13.83
N VAL A 124 6.98 -20.88 14.27
CA VAL A 124 5.55 -20.82 14.62
C VAL A 124 4.79 -20.24 13.44
N ARG A 125 4.12 -21.11 12.70
CA ARG A 125 3.24 -20.71 11.61
C ARG A 125 2.02 -20.02 12.20
N ALA A 126 1.67 -18.88 11.64
CA ALA A 126 0.37 -18.31 11.89
C ALA A 126 -0.71 -19.37 11.57
N ALA A 127 -1.62 -19.61 12.51
CA ALA A 127 -2.82 -20.41 12.24
C ALA A 127 -3.62 -19.79 11.08
N LYS A 128 -3.44 -18.48 10.95
CA LYS A 128 -4.02 -17.56 9.99
C LYS A 128 -2.91 -16.94 9.15
N LEU A 129 -2.05 -17.75 8.51
CA LEU A 129 -1.08 -17.34 7.47
C LEU A 129 -1.72 -16.47 6.35
N ASP A 130 -3.04 -16.39 6.37
CA ASP A 130 -3.87 -15.52 5.56
C ASP A 130 -3.99 -14.07 6.04
N TYR A 131 -3.68 -13.67 7.28
CA TYR A 131 -3.95 -12.29 7.71
C TYR A 131 -3.06 -11.25 7.03
N LEU A 132 -1.74 -11.44 7.09
CA LEU A 132 -0.79 -10.54 6.44
C LEU A 132 -0.90 -10.65 4.91
N SER A 133 -1.20 -11.86 4.41
CA SER A 133 -1.44 -12.13 3.00
C SER A 133 -2.73 -11.45 2.51
N HIS A 134 -3.84 -11.56 3.23
CA HIS A 134 -5.10 -10.85 2.99
C HIS A 134 -4.94 -9.35 3.10
N TYR A 135 -4.20 -8.86 4.10
CA TYR A 135 -3.89 -7.44 4.23
C TYR A 135 -3.14 -6.93 2.99
N ARG A 136 -2.04 -7.61 2.61
CA ARG A 136 -1.26 -7.29 1.40
C ARG A 136 -2.10 -7.39 0.13
N TRP A 137 -2.96 -8.40 0.04
CA TRP A 137 -3.84 -8.62 -1.09
C TRP A 137 -4.94 -7.55 -1.20
N MET A 138 -5.62 -7.21 -0.10
CA MET A 138 -6.64 -6.15 -0.05
C MET A 138 -6.02 -4.80 -0.40
N LEU A 139 -4.84 -4.50 0.15
CA LEU A 139 -4.07 -3.31 -0.21
C LEU A 139 -3.72 -3.27 -1.70
N ARG A 140 -3.29 -4.41 -2.27
CA ARG A 140 -2.99 -4.53 -3.70
C ARG A 140 -4.24 -4.29 -4.55
N ASP A 141 -5.35 -4.96 -4.26
CA ASP A 141 -6.59 -4.78 -5.03
C ASP A 141 -7.15 -3.35 -4.92
N LEU A 142 -7.00 -2.71 -3.75
CA LEU A 142 -7.27 -1.29 -3.55
C LEU A 142 -6.37 -0.41 -4.43
N ALA A 143 -5.05 -0.63 -4.37
CA ALA A 143 -4.08 0.12 -5.16
C ALA A 143 -4.33 -0.05 -6.67
N ASP A 144 -4.64 -1.27 -7.12
CA ASP A 144 -4.96 -1.60 -8.51
C ASP A 144 -6.19 -0.82 -8.98
N THR A 145 -7.25 -0.81 -8.18
CA THR A 145 -8.50 -0.12 -8.50
C THR A 145 -8.28 1.39 -8.60
N PHE A 146 -7.59 1.98 -7.63
CA PHE A 146 -7.36 3.42 -7.62
C PHE A 146 -6.30 3.89 -8.61
N ALA A 147 -5.34 3.04 -8.99
CA ALA A 147 -4.36 3.40 -10.01
C ALA A 147 -5.03 3.72 -11.34
N GLU A 148 -6.01 2.91 -11.74
CA GLU A 148 -6.79 3.16 -12.97
C GLU A 148 -7.66 4.41 -12.86
N VAL A 149 -8.30 4.63 -11.72
CA VAL A 149 -9.08 5.85 -11.45
C VAL A 149 -8.18 7.08 -11.51
N ILE A 150 -6.98 7.02 -10.95
CA ILE A 150 -6.04 8.14 -10.93
C ILE A 150 -5.53 8.46 -12.33
N MET A 151 -5.09 7.43 -13.07
CA MET A 151 -4.60 7.57 -14.43
C MET A 151 -5.69 8.15 -15.36
N ARG A 152 -6.96 7.82 -15.13
CA ARG A 152 -8.10 8.36 -15.91
C ARG A 152 -8.52 9.77 -15.50
N SER A 153 -8.55 10.04 -14.19
CA SER A 153 -9.27 11.20 -13.62
C SER A 153 -8.36 12.38 -13.31
N PHE A 154 -7.07 12.15 -13.02
CA PHE A 154 -6.10 13.23 -12.83
C PHE A 154 -5.33 13.48 -14.11
N ALA A 155 -5.79 14.49 -14.84
CA ALA A 155 -5.11 14.95 -16.03
C ALA A 155 -3.64 15.39 -15.75
N PRO A 156 -2.78 15.35 -16.78
CA PRO A 156 -1.40 15.86 -16.85
C PRO A 156 -0.96 16.99 -15.91
N ALA A 157 -1.83 17.97 -15.74
CA ALA A 157 -1.49 19.23 -15.10
C ALA A 157 -1.56 19.19 -13.58
N GLN A 158 -2.07 18.11 -12.99
CA GLN A 158 -2.69 18.18 -11.67
C GLN A 158 -2.20 17.15 -10.64
N ALA A 159 -1.51 16.09 -11.07
CA ALA A 159 -0.89 15.14 -10.16
C ALA A 159 0.61 15.45 -9.98
N ARG A 160 0.93 16.36 -9.06
CA ARG A 160 2.29 16.42 -8.51
C ARG A 160 2.41 15.27 -7.52
N PHE A 161 2.92 14.13 -7.98
CA PHE A 161 3.40 13.07 -7.09
C PHE A 161 4.74 13.56 -6.52
N THR A 162 4.69 14.34 -5.45
CA THR A 162 5.90 14.79 -4.75
C THR A 162 6.18 13.91 -3.56
N PHE A 163 7.39 13.37 -3.52
CA PHE A 163 7.87 12.52 -2.46
C PHE A 163 8.14 13.28 -1.18
N ARG A 164 7.67 12.68 -0.09
CA ARG A 164 8.20 12.88 1.25
C ARG A 164 9.05 11.66 1.60
N THR A 165 10.36 11.89 1.70
CA THR A 165 11.36 10.96 2.24
C THR A 165 11.37 10.97 3.77
N ASP A 166 10.62 11.89 4.38
CA ASP A 166 10.43 12.11 5.81
C ASP A 166 9.12 11.49 6.32
N ALA A 167 8.70 10.38 5.71
CA ALA A 167 7.64 9.54 6.25
C ALA A 167 8.11 8.83 7.53
N ASP A 168 7.16 8.53 8.42
CA ASP A 168 7.36 7.73 9.61
C ASP A 168 7.77 6.28 9.27
N ALA A 169 8.47 5.62 10.20
CA ALA A 169 9.01 4.27 9.99
C ALA A 169 7.95 3.22 9.58
N PRO A 170 6.70 3.23 10.12
CA PRO A 170 5.63 2.35 9.66
C PRO A 170 5.28 2.55 8.17
N THR A 171 5.10 3.80 7.73
CA THR A 171 4.81 4.11 6.32
C THR A 171 5.96 3.70 5.40
N LEU A 172 7.21 3.90 5.81
CA LEU A 172 8.39 3.43 5.03
C LEU A 172 8.42 1.90 4.90
N TYR A 173 8.08 1.17 5.96
CA TYR A 173 8.03 -0.30 5.92
C TYR A 173 6.86 -0.81 5.06
N GLN A 174 5.69 -0.19 5.12
CA GLN A 174 4.56 -0.55 4.25
C GLN A 174 4.92 -0.38 2.77
N ARG A 175 5.58 0.73 2.42
CA ARG A 175 6.11 0.97 1.07
C ARG A 175 7.07 -0.12 0.64
N PHE A 176 7.97 -0.52 1.54
CA PHE A 176 8.92 -1.59 1.29
C PHE A 176 8.24 -2.95 1.06
N ALA A 177 7.32 -3.35 1.93
CA ALA A 177 6.58 -4.60 1.77
C ALA A 177 5.79 -4.62 0.46
N PHE A 178 5.20 -3.49 0.07
CA PHE A 178 4.48 -3.38 -1.20
C PHE A 178 5.42 -3.47 -2.39
N LEU A 179 6.57 -2.79 -2.34
CA LEU A 179 7.60 -2.86 -3.36
C LEU A 179 8.16 -4.28 -3.51
N CYS A 180 8.45 -4.98 -2.40
CA CYS A 180 8.80 -6.41 -2.43
C CYS A 180 7.72 -7.22 -3.14
N SER A 181 6.44 -6.90 -2.91
CA SER A 181 5.32 -7.58 -3.55
C SER A 181 5.19 -7.29 -5.05
N ILE A 182 5.54 -6.06 -5.50
CA ILE A 182 5.63 -5.70 -6.92
C ILE A 182 6.78 -6.46 -7.57
N MET A 183 7.96 -6.46 -6.93
CA MET A 183 9.19 -7.05 -7.44
C MET A 183 9.11 -8.58 -7.51
N ALA A 184 8.35 -9.21 -6.62
CA ALA A 184 8.06 -10.64 -6.66
C ALA A 184 7.01 -11.02 -7.71
N GLY A 185 6.28 -10.04 -8.27
CA GLY A 185 5.24 -10.28 -9.27
C GLY A 185 5.78 -10.28 -10.70
N ASP A 186 5.18 -11.09 -11.56
CA ASP A 186 5.54 -11.21 -12.98
C ASP A 186 5.28 -9.90 -13.78
N ASP A 187 4.40 -9.04 -13.29
CA ASP A 187 4.00 -7.80 -13.97
C ASP A 187 5.17 -6.81 -14.14
N PHE A 188 6.04 -6.72 -13.14
CA PHE A 188 7.22 -5.86 -13.22
C PHE A 188 8.18 -6.35 -14.30
N GLU A 189 8.43 -7.65 -14.33
CA GLU A 189 9.32 -8.28 -15.30
C GLU A 189 8.79 -8.18 -16.73
N ALA A 190 7.51 -8.45 -16.91
CA ALA A 190 6.84 -8.28 -18.19
C ALA A 190 6.94 -6.82 -18.67
N ALA A 191 6.72 -5.84 -17.78
CA ALA A 191 6.79 -4.44 -18.13
C ALA A 191 8.21 -4.01 -18.55
N ILE A 192 9.23 -4.39 -17.78
CA ILE A 192 10.63 -4.08 -18.10
C ILE A 192 11.08 -4.77 -19.38
N SER A 193 10.77 -6.05 -19.56
CA SER A 193 11.10 -6.80 -20.78
C SER A 193 10.47 -6.17 -22.03
N GLN A 194 9.21 -5.73 -21.92
CA GLN A 194 8.51 -5.04 -23.01
C GLN A 194 9.16 -3.67 -23.34
N ILE A 195 9.58 -2.91 -22.33
CA ILE A 195 10.27 -1.63 -22.51
C ILE A 195 11.65 -1.83 -23.16
N LEU A 196 12.41 -2.83 -22.71
CA LEU A 196 13.76 -3.10 -23.22
C LEU A 196 13.75 -3.67 -24.64
N SER A 197 12.77 -4.50 -24.99
CA SER A 197 12.63 -5.04 -26.34
C SER A 197 12.19 -3.99 -27.37
N SER A 198 11.39 -3.00 -26.94
CA SER A 198 10.91 -1.93 -27.80
C SER A 198 10.87 -0.59 -27.08
N PRO A 199 12.03 0.03 -26.81
CA PRO A 199 12.08 1.31 -26.12
C PRO A 199 11.49 2.41 -27.00
N HIS A 200 10.81 3.37 -26.37
CA HIS A 200 10.28 4.56 -27.02
C HIS A 200 11.43 5.41 -27.57
N ARG A 201 11.22 5.94 -28.77
CA ARG A 201 12.21 6.68 -29.54
C ARG A 201 11.58 7.94 -30.08
N GLU A 202 12.34 9.02 -30.10
CA GLU A 202 11.92 10.32 -30.60
C GLU A 202 12.91 10.78 -31.66
N TRP A 203 12.40 11.43 -32.70
CA TRP A 203 13.25 12.10 -33.69
C TRP A 203 13.50 13.52 -33.22
N ARG A 204 14.77 13.86 -33.01
CA ARG A 204 15.18 15.22 -32.66
C ARG A 204 15.92 15.89 -33.80
N ASP A 205 15.74 17.19 -33.86
CA ASP A 205 16.40 18.06 -34.80
C ASP A 205 17.49 18.86 -34.09
N GLU A 206 18.71 18.79 -34.62
CA GLU A 206 19.81 19.62 -34.19
C GLU A 206 20.30 20.47 -35.35
N GLN A 207 20.73 21.70 -35.06
CA GLN A 207 21.43 22.53 -36.04
C GLN A 207 22.92 22.23 -35.97
N GLU A 208 23.41 21.54 -36.99
CA GLU A 208 24.82 21.24 -37.16
C GLU A 208 25.46 22.28 -38.11
N LEU A 209 26.62 22.84 -37.74
CA LEU A 209 27.37 23.77 -38.58
C LEU A 209 28.36 23.03 -39.49
N ARG A 210 27.97 22.80 -40.75
CA ARG A 210 28.81 22.12 -41.73
C ARG A 210 29.69 23.09 -42.52
N PRO A 211 30.94 22.74 -42.83
CA PRO A 211 31.76 23.50 -43.77
C PRO A 211 31.11 23.55 -45.16
N ALA A 212 31.31 24.65 -45.89
CA ALA A 212 30.76 24.81 -47.24
C ALA A 212 31.23 23.76 -48.26
N GLY A 213 32.32 23.04 -47.99
CA GLY A 213 32.84 21.97 -48.84
C GLY A 213 32.21 20.59 -48.63
N GLN A 214 31.29 20.45 -47.67
CA GLN A 214 30.57 19.19 -47.44
C GLN A 214 29.19 19.19 -48.13
N PRO A 215 28.62 18.01 -48.43
CA PRO A 215 27.25 17.92 -48.95
C PRO A 215 26.23 18.55 -47.99
N ILE A 216 25.49 19.53 -48.49
CA ILE A 216 24.47 20.28 -47.74
C ILE A 216 23.13 20.17 -48.47
N PRO A 217 22.08 19.63 -47.83
CA PRO A 217 20.75 19.60 -48.43
C PRO A 217 20.20 21.03 -48.59
N SER A 218 19.58 21.30 -49.74
CA SER A 218 18.96 22.59 -50.02
C SER A 218 17.82 22.88 -49.04
N GLY A 219 17.77 24.09 -48.48
CA GLY A 219 16.69 24.49 -47.57
C GLY A 219 16.74 25.96 -47.16
N PRO A 220 15.69 26.46 -46.47
CA PRO A 220 15.56 27.87 -46.11
C PRO A 220 16.67 28.38 -45.17
N TYR A 221 17.27 27.48 -44.36
CA TYR A 221 18.40 27.83 -43.50
C TYR A 221 19.68 28.10 -44.30
N VAL A 222 19.91 27.34 -45.37
CA VAL A 222 21.03 27.54 -46.30
C VAL A 222 20.86 28.86 -47.05
N ALA A 223 19.66 29.12 -47.58
CA ALA A 223 19.35 30.38 -48.25
C ALA A 223 19.56 31.60 -47.34
N ARG A 224 19.11 31.54 -46.07
CA ARG A 224 19.39 32.60 -45.08
C ARG A 224 20.87 32.72 -44.75
N ALA A 225 21.60 31.61 -44.64
CA ALA A 225 23.03 31.64 -44.37
C ALA A 225 23.82 32.32 -45.49
N LEU A 226 23.45 32.10 -46.75
CA LEU A 226 24.05 32.77 -47.91
C LEU A 226 23.87 34.29 -47.88
N LEU A 227 22.78 34.78 -47.30
CA LEU A 227 22.45 36.21 -47.20
C LEU A 227 23.00 36.89 -45.92
N ARG A 228 23.42 36.13 -44.89
CA ARG A 228 23.93 36.68 -43.63
C ARG A 228 25.41 37.09 -43.72
N GLY A 229 25.80 38.15 -43.02
CA GLY A 229 27.21 38.53 -42.82
C GLY A 229 27.94 37.56 -41.89
N GLY A 230 29.24 37.35 -42.10
CA GLY A 230 30.07 36.46 -41.28
C GLY A 230 31.35 35.98 -41.99
N PRO A 231 32.15 35.09 -41.37
CA PRO A 231 33.33 34.50 -42.00
C PRO A 231 32.96 33.73 -43.27
N ARG A 232 33.60 34.05 -44.39
CA ARG A 232 33.33 33.48 -45.70
C ARG A 232 34.57 32.87 -46.33
N VAL A 233 34.36 31.83 -47.12
CA VAL A 233 35.37 31.18 -47.94
C VAL A 233 35.13 31.53 -49.41
N PRO A 234 36.19 31.78 -50.20
CA PRO A 234 36.04 32.02 -51.64
C PRO A 234 35.34 30.86 -52.32
N TRP A 235 34.38 31.15 -53.18
CA TRP A 235 33.76 30.12 -54.00
C TRP A 235 34.64 29.87 -55.23
N LEU A 236 35.30 28.70 -55.27
CA LEU A 236 36.20 28.30 -56.36
C LEU A 236 35.46 27.69 -57.56
N GLY A 237 34.20 28.06 -57.77
CA GLY A 237 33.40 27.59 -58.91
C GLY A 237 33.93 28.08 -60.27
N ARG A 238 33.32 27.62 -61.37
CA ARG A 238 33.73 28.02 -62.73
C ARG A 238 33.55 29.54 -62.94
N PRO A 239 34.61 30.25 -63.38
CA PRO A 239 34.50 31.66 -63.74
C PRO A 239 33.38 31.91 -64.76
N GLY A 240 32.54 32.92 -64.53
CA GLY A 240 31.46 33.31 -65.45
C GLY A 240 30.09 32.66 -65.23
N THR A 241 29.96 31.72 -64.28
CA THR A 241 28.68 31.03 -63.98
C THR A 241 28.19 31.19 -62.53
N ALA A 242 29.01 31.77 -61.66
CA ALA A 242 28.73 31.84 -60.24
C ALA A 242 27.90 33.09 -59.87
N VAL A 243 26.70 32.87 -59.34
CA VAL A 243 25.80 33.92 -58.80
C VAL A 243 26.35 34.52 -57.49
N VAL A 244 27.34 33.89 -56.86
CA VAL A 244 27.94 34.29 -55.58
C VAL A 244 29.47 34.16 -55.61
N GLN A 245 30.17 35.18 -55.09
CA GLN A 245 31.64 35.25 -55.04
C GLN A 245 32.24 34.49 -53.84
N SER A 246 31.47 34.30 -52.77
CA SER A 246 31.93 33.65 -51.55
C SER A 246 30.78 32.96 -50.82
N LEU A 247 31.10 31.85 -50.15
CA LEU A 247 30.17 31.10 -49.33
C LEU A 247 30.46 31.32 -47.84
N PRO A 248 29.45 31.24 -46.96
CA PRO A 248 29.68 31.15 -45.52
C PRO A 248 30.63 29.99 -45.19
N ALA A 249 31.64 30.23 -44.36
CA ALA A 249 32.60 29.19 -43.97
C ALA A 249 31.93 28.00 -43.25
N ARG A 250 30.81 28.27 -42.55
CA ARG A 250 29.96 27.31 -41.87
C ARG A 250 28.51 27.59 -42.22
N ILE A 251 27.77 26.55 -42.61
CA ILE A 251 26.36 26.62 -42.98
C ILE A 251 25.56 25.78 -41.98
N PRO A 252 24.53 26.35 -41.32
CA PRO A 252 23.65 25.59 -40.44
C PRO A 252 22.78 24.63 -41.25
N VAL A 253 22.88 23.35 -40.93
CA VAL A 253 22.11 22.26 -41.52
C VAL A 253 21.29 21.61 -40.43
N ARG A 254 20.02 21.34 -40.72
CA ARG A 254 19.15 20.58 -39.81
C ARG A 254 19.49 19.11 -39.95
N ARG A 255 19.93 18.48 -38.87
CA ARG A 255 20.19 17.04 -38.77
C ARG A 255 19.13 16.43 -37.87
N THR A 256 18.31 15.54 -38.45
CA THR A 256 17.44 14.65 -37.69
C THR A 256 18.23 13.45 -37.20
N PHE A 257 18.06 13.10 -35.93
CA PHE A 257 18.60 11.87 -35.37
C PHE A 257 17.60 11.23 -34.40
N GLU A 258 17.68 9.92 -34.28
CA GLU A 258 16.86 9.15 -33.34
C GLU A 258 17.49 9.21 -31.95
N THR A 259 16.68 9.47 -30.93
CA THR A 259 17.11 9.44 -29.53
C THR A 259 16.16 8.61 -28.69
N HIS A 260 16.73 7.85 -27.75
CA HIS A 260 16.00 7.15 -26.70
C HIS A 260 15.83 8.02 -25.45
N ASP A 261 16.41 9.22 -25.41
CA ASP A 261 16.33 10.13 -24.28
C ASP A 261 14.99 10.88 -24.24
N THR A 262 13.91 10.10 -24.14
CA THR A 262 12.51 10.54 -24.25
C THR A 262 11.86 10.64 -22.87
N LEU A 263 10.80 11.46 -22.74
CA LEU A 263 10.08 11.61 -21.47
C LEU A 263 9.65 10.26 -20.85
N PRO A 264 9.05 9.31 -21.60
CA PRO A 264 8.69 8.00 -21.05
C PRO A 264 9.88 7.22 -20.49
N ASN A 265 11.02 7.22 -21.18
CA ASN A 265 12.22 6.51 -20.72
C ASN A 265 12.83 7.17 -19.48
N ARG A 266 12.85 8.51 -19.46
CA ARG A 266 13.31 9.29 -18.30
C ARG A 266 12.44 9.02 -17.08
N PHE A 267 11.13 8.88 -17.29
CA PHE A 267 10.17 8.52 -16.24
C PHE A 267 10.48 7.12 -15.67
N VAL A 268 10.62 6.09 -16.51
CA VAL A 268 10.94 4.73 -16.05
C VAL A 268 12.25 4.71 -15.24
N LYS A 269 13.30 5.37 -15.76
CA LYS A 269 14.57 5.51 -15.03
C LYS A 269 14.39 6.19 -13.68
N HIS A 270 13.60 7.26 -13.63
CA HIS A 270 13.32 7.99 -12.40
C HIS A 270 12.64 7.11 -11.35
N VAL A 271 11.61 6.36 -11.73
CA VAL A 271 10.90 5.43 -10.83
C VAL A 271 11.85 4.37 -10.26
N LEU A 272 12.66 3.75 -11.11
CA LEU A 272 13.62 2.73 -10.68
C LEU A 272 14.66 3.29 -9.69
N LEU A 273 15.20 4.49 -9.97
CA LEU A 273 16.14 5.17 -9.06
C LEU A 273 15.48 5.54 -7.73
N GLN A 274 14.22 5.96 -7.78
CA GLN A 274 13.47 6.34 -6.59
C GLN A 274 13.18 5.13 -5.70
N TRP A 275 12.71 4.02 -6.25
CA TRP A 275 12.54 2.76 -5.52
C TRP A 275 13.87 2.28 -4.95
N ARG A 276 14.95 2.35 -5.71
CA ARG A 276 16.29 2.00 -5.24
C ARG A 276 16.70 2.84 -4.03
N ASN A 277 16.59 4.16 -4.11
CA ASN A 277 16.95 5.06 -3.01
C ASN A 277 16.14 4.79 -1.74
N MET A 278 14.85 4.49 -1.90
CA MET A 278 13.98 4.12 -0.78
C MET A 278 14.47 2.82 -0.11
N VAL A 279 14.72 1.77 -0.88
CA VAL A 279 15.18 0.49 -0.34
C VAL A 279 16.57 0.62 0.29
N THR A 280 17.47 1.43 -0.28
CA THR A 280 18.76 1.76 0.34
C THR A 280 18.58 2.41 1.71
N GLY A 281 17.71 3.42 1.82
CA GLY A 281 17.44 4.08 3.10
C GLY A 281 16.91 3.11 4.17
N ILE A 282 16.11 2.13 3.76
CA ILE A 282 15.56 1.09 4.63
C ILE A 282 16.63 0.07 5.02
N ALA A 283 17.45 -0.39 4.07
CA ALA A 283 18.59 -1.26 4.34
C ALA A 283 19.55 -0.61 5.34
N ASP A 284 19.85 0.69 5.19
CA ASP A 284 20.68 1.45 6.11
C ASP A 284 20.05 1.57 7.51
N ALA A 285 18.73 1.74 7.58
CA ALA A 285 18.00 1.76 8.85
C ALA A 285 18.04 0.38 9.55
N LEU A 286 17.84 -0.71 8.80
CA LEU A 286 17.91 -2.09 9.29
C LEU A 286 19.32 -2.50 9.71
N ALA A 287 20.36 -1.94 9.08
CA ALA A 287 21.75 -2.13 9.49
C ALA A 287 22.05 -1.44 10.84
N ARG A 288 21.38 -0.32 11.14
CA ARG A 288 21.53 0.40 12.42
C ARG A 288 20.70 -0.18 13.57
N ALA A 289 19.65 -0.95 13.27
CA ALA A 289 18.69 -1.46 14.26
C ALA A 289 19.19 -2.65 15.11
N GLY A 290 20.45 -3.07 14.95
CA GLY A 290 21.05 -4.20 15.67
C GLY A 290 20.81 -5.56 15.00
N ASP A 291 21.35 -6.62 15.61
CA ASP A 291 21.22 -7.98 15.08
C ASP A 291 20.02 -8.70 15.67
N GLY A 292 19.12 -9.15 14.79
CA GLY A 292 17.94 -9.94 15.11
C GLY A 292 17.37 -10.61 13.86
N PRO A 293 16.67 -11.75 13.98
CA PRO A 293 16.20 -12.52 12.81
C PRO A 293 15.26 -11.74 11.87
N ALA A 294 14.44 -10.84 12.41
CA ALA A 294 13.56 -9.98 11.61
C ALA A 294 14.35 -8.89 10.85
N ALA A 295 15.38 -8.32 11.49
CA ALA A 295 16.28 -7.36 10.84
C ALA A 295 17.10 -8.05 9.74
N GLU A 296 17.58 -9.27 9.98
CA GLU A 296 18.30 -10.06 8.98
C GLU A 296 17.44 -10.44 7.78
N ARG A 297 16.18 -10.85 8.03
CA ARG A 297 15.19 -11.08 6.96
C ARG A 297 14.97 -9.81 6.13
N GLY A 298 14.71 -8.69 6.79
CA GLY A 298 14.52 -7.39 6.12
C GLY A 298 15.74 -6.97 5.30
N ARG A 299 16.96 -7.20 5.82
CA ARG A 299 18.22 -6.95 5.10
C ARG A 299 18.34 -7.81 3.86
N ARG A 300 18.00 -9.10 3.94
CA ARG A 300 18.05 -10.04 2.81
C ARG A 300 17.03 -9.69 1.72
N GLU A 301 15.79 -9.38 2.10
CA GLU A 301 14.75 -8.91 1.17
C GLU A 301 15.16 -7.59 0.49
N ALA A 302 15.69 -6.64 1.27
CA ALA A 302 16.15 -5.36 0.73
C ALA A 302 17.32 -5.56 -0.24
N ALA A 303 18.26 -6.44 0.08
CA ALA A 303 19.38 -6.77 -0.79
C ALA A 303 18.90 -7.41 -2.11
N ALA A 304 17.92 -8.32 -2.06
CA ALA A 304 17.35 -8.95 -3.26
C ALA A 304 16.68 -7.92 -4.18
N VAL A 305 15.87 -7.02 -3.61
CA VAL A 305 15.21 -5.94 -4.37
C VAL A 305 16.25 -4.98 -4.96
N LEU A 306 17.27 -4.58 -4.19
CA LEU A 306 18.34 -3.71 -4.68
C LEU A 306 19.12 -4.35 -5.82
N ALA A 307 19.48 -5.63 -5.70
CA ALA A 307 20.18 -6.35 -6.76
C ALA A 307 19.35 -6.36 -8.05
N ARG A 308 18.04 -6.58 -7.95
CA ARG A 308 17.14 -6.56 -9.11
C ARG A 308 17.05 -5.18 -9.76
N LEU A 309 16.87 -4.13 -8.96
CA LEU A 309 16.81 -2.76 -9.45
C LEU A 309 18.13 -2.34 -10.11
N ASP A 310 19.26 -2.73 -9.53
CA ASP A 310 20.60 -2.46 -10.07
C ASP A 310 20.84 -3.19 -11.39
N GLU A 311 20.40 -4.45 -11.51
CA GLU A 311 20.45 -5.20 -12.76
C GLU A 311 19.69 -4.47 -13.87
N VAL A 312 18.45 -4.05 -13.61
CA VAL A 312 17.63 -3.32 -14.58
C VAL A 312 18.25 -1.96 -14.92
N LEU A 313 18.68 -1.19 -13.93
CA LEU A 313 19.32 0.12 -14.13
C LEU A 313 20.65 0.03 -14.89
N SER A 314 21.33 -1.12 -14.84
CA SER A 314 22.56 -1.36 -15.59
C SER A 314 22.34 -1.47 -17.10
N GLN A 315 21.10 -1.64 -17.58
CA GLN A 315 20.82 -1.82 -19.00
C GLN A 315 21.23 -0.59 -19.84
N PRO A 316 21.70 -0.77 -21.11
CA PRO A 316 22.21 0.32 -21.94
C PRO A 316 21.24 1.49 -22.12
N LEU A 317 19.93 1.19 -22.20
CA LEU A 317 18.86 2.20 -22.32
C LEU A 317 18.97 3.24 -21.20
N PHE A 318 19.04 2.81 -19.93
CA PHE A 318 19.01 3.72 -18.79
C PHE A 318 20.33 4.47 -18.58
N ARG A 319 21.43 4.03 -19.19
CA ARG A 319 22.70 4.81 -19.21
C ARG A 319 22.62 6.01 -20.15
N GLN A 320 21.85 5.92 -21.24
CA GLN A 320 21.74 6.95 -22.28
C GLN A 320 20.66 8.00 -21.98
N VAL A 321 19.77 7.71 -21.03
CA VAL A 321 18.60 8.53 -20.70
C VAL A 321 18.93 9.49 -19.55
N GLY A 322 18.57 10.77 -19.71
CA GLY A 322 18.79 11.82 -18.71
C GLY A 322 17.84 11.75 -17.51
N PRO A 323 17.96 12.69 -16.54
CA PRO A 323 17.03 12.81 -15.44
C PRO A 323 15.65 13.30 -15.90
N LEU A 324 14.60 12.94 -15.14
CA LEU A 324 13.26 13.46 -15.34
C LEU A 324 13.21 14.93 -14.93
N ALA A 325 13.01 15.83 -15.91
CA ALA A 325 13.01 17.29 -15.70
C ALA A 325 11.61 17.91 -15.69
N GLN A 326 10.60 17.17 -16.12
CA GLN A 326 9.23 17.65 -16.28
C GLN A 326 8.23 16.56 -15.85
N SER A 327 7.01 16.98 -15.50
CA SER A 327 5.95 16.05 -15.07
C SER A 327 5.65 15.03 -16.18
N PRO A 328 5.53 13.73 -15.85
CA PRO A 328 5.20 12.67 -16.81
C PRO A 328 3.71 12.62 -17.16
N ALA A 329 2.86 13.29 -16.39
CA ALA A 329 1.43 13.16 -16.52
C ALA A 329 0.95 13.67 -17.89
N GLY A 330 -0.08 13.04 -18.46
CA GLY A 330 -0.60 13.35 -19.81
C GLY A 330 0.17 12.77 -20.98
N ASN A 331 1.26 12.07 -20.69
CA ASN A 331 2.04 11.45 -21.75
C ASN A 331 1.30 10.24 -22.33
N GLN A 332 0.89 10.34 -23.59
CA GLN A 332 0.14 9.29 -24.29
C GLN A 332 0.86 7.93 -24.34
N VAL A 333 2.19 7.92 -24.30
CA VAL A 333 2.96 6.67 -24.29
C VAL A 333 2.84 6.00 -22.93
N LEU A 334 2.97 6.77 -21.84
CA LEU A 334 2.76 6.28 -20.47
C LEU A 334 1.30 5.88 -20.21
N GLU A 335 0.33 6.45 -20.92
CA GLU A 335 -1.08 6.10 -20.74
C GLU A 335 -1.51 4.86 -21.55
N LYS A 336 -0.91 4.62 -22.73
CA LYS A 336 -1.46 3.67 -23.71
C LYS A 336 -0.51 2.56 -24.16
N ARG A 337 0.80 2.78 -24.15
CA ARG A 337 1.75 1.79 -24.68
C ARG A 337 2.04 0.72 -23.63
N ALA A 338 1.82 -0.54 -23.98
CA ALA A 338 2.17 -1.68 -23.12
C ALA A 338 3.64 -1.63 -22.67
N GLY A 339 3.93 -2.12 -21.47
CA GLY A 339 5.20 -1.93 -20.78
C GLY A 339 5.27 -0.57 -20.07
N TYR A 340 5.16 0.55 -20.81
CA TYR A 340 5.19 1.89 -20.22
C TYR A 340 3.98 2.18 -19.34
N ARG A 341 2.79 1.83 -19.83
CA ARG A 341 1.54 1.93 -19.07
C ARG A 341 1.57 1.05 -17.83
N ASP A 342 2.11 -0.15 -17.97
CA ASP A 342 2.13 -1.12 -16.87
C ASP A 342 3.15 -0.65 -15.81
N MET A 343 4.31 -0.13 -16.21
CA MET A 343 5.25 0.53 -15.31
C MET A 343 4.66 1.79 -14.65
N TYR A 344 3.87 2.58 -15.38
CA TYR A 344 3.19 3.75 -14.81
C TYR A 344 2.12 3.33 -13.80
N LYS A 345 1.38 2.24 -14.06
CA LYS A 345 0.43 1.65 -13.12
C LYS A 345 1.13 1.14 -11.86
N LEU A 346 2.22 0.39 -11.98
CA LEU A 346 3.03 -0.09 -10.85
C LEU A 346 3.58 1.06 -10.00
N TYR A 347 4.03 2.13 -10.66
CA TYR A 347 4.42 3.35 -9.97
C TYR A 347 3.26 3.94 -9.17
N VAL A 348 2.10 4.21 -9.79
CA VAL A 348 0.93 4.77 -9.11
C VAL A 348 0.43 3.86 -7.97
N GLN A 349 0.47 2.53 -8.14
CA GLN A 349 0.15 1.58 -7.08
C GLN A 349 1.10 1.71 -5.89
N SER A 350 2.42 1.83 -6.14
CA SER A 350 3.40 2.03 -5.08
C SER A 350 3.20 3.36 -4.34
N GLU A 351 2.76 4.40 -5.06
CA GLU A 351 2.39 5.70 -4.48
C GLU A 351 1.09 5.64 -3.67
N LEU A 352 0.11 4.87 -4.13
CA LEU A 352 -1.16 4.69 -3.41
C LEU A 352 -0.97 3.91 -2.12
N ALA A 353 -0.18 2.84 -2.14
CA ALA A 353 0.18 2.08 -0.95
C ALA A 353 0.90 2.97 0.10
N ALA A 354 1.70 3.92 -0.38
CA ALA A 354 2.36 4.94 0.42
C ALA A 354 1.41 6.01 1.01
N MET A 355 0.29 6.28 0.34
CA MET A 355 -0.72 7.30 0.70
C MET A 355 -1.88 6.72 1.53
N LEU A 356 -2.01 5.39 1.58
CA LEU A 356 -2.90 4.66 2.49
C LEU A 356 -2.43 4.69 3.95
N SER A 357 -1.69 5.73 4.35
CA SER A 357 -1.55 6.10 5.76
C SER A 357 -2.92 6.60 6.24
N TRP A 358 -3.77 5.66 6.63
CA TRP A 358 -5.06 5.99 7.24
C TRP A 358 -4.79 6.56 8.65
N PRO A 359 -5.53 7.58 9.09
CA PRO A 359 -5.47 8.04 10.48
C PRO A 359 -5.85 6.88 11.40
N GLY A 360 -4.87 6.34 12.13
CA GLY A 360 -4.98 5.10 12.92
C GLY A 360 -3.96 4.02 12.56
N GLY A 361 -3.22 4.14 11.45
CA GLY A 361 -2.19 3.19 11.02
C GLY A 361 -0.80 3.46 11.59
N GLU A 362 -0.68 4.36 12.56
CA GLU A 362 0.60 4.77 13.18
C GLU A 362 1.29 3.63 13.93
N ASP A 363 0.62 2.49 14.11
CA ASP A 363 1.10 1.42 14.98
C ASP A 363 0.78 0.01 14.43
N VAL A 364 1.00 -0.24 13.13
CA VAL A 364 0.84 -1.58 12.52
C VAL A 364 1.65 -2.66 13.25
N TYR A 365 2.73 -2.29 13.94
CA TYR A 365 3.53 -3.21 14.75
C TYR A 365 3.20 -3.18 16.26
N SER A 366 2.40 -2.23 16.74
CA SER A 366 1.98 -2.13 18.14
C SER A 366 0.50 -2.53 18.36
N ALA A 367 -0.32 -2.58 17.30
CA ALA A 367 -1.78 -2.58 17.41
C ALA A 367 -2.55 -3.65 16.61
N GLY A 368 -2.05 -4.89 16.52
CA GLY A 368 -2.90 -6.09 16.36
C GLY A 368 -4.02 -6.11 15.29
N GLN A 369 -5.12 -6.84 15.57
CA GLN A 369 -6.22 -7.19 14.65
C GLN A 369 -7.16 -6.03 14.25
N LYS A 370 -7.06 -4.85 14.90
CA LYS A 370 -8.06 -3.77 14.74
C LYS A 370 -7.90 -2.99 13.43
N ASP A 371 -6.68 -2.81 12.94
CA ASP A 371 -6.44 -2.01 11.73
C ASP A 371 -6.74 -2.78 10.42
N VAL A 372 -6.68 -4.12 10.44
CA VAL A 372 -7.17 -4.94 9.32
C VAL A 372 -8.68 -4.94 9.21
N ALA A 373 -9.40 -4.85 10.33
CA ALA A 373 -10.86 -4.75 10.27
C ALA A 373 -11.29 -3.50 9.49
N VAL A 374 -10.64 -2.36 9.74
CA VAL A 374 -10.90 -1.10 9.02
C VAL A 374 -10.51 -1.19 7.54
N LEU A 375 -9.33 -1.77 7.24
CA LEU A 375 -8.95 -2.02 5.84
C LEU A 375 -9.98 -2.91 5.14
N TYR A 376 -10.46 -3.95 5.82
CA TYR A 376 -11.44 -4.88 5.30
C TYR A 376 -12.79 -4.22 5.06
N GLU A 377 -13.31 -3.44 6.02
CA GLU A 377 -14.52 -2.62 5.85
C GLU A 377 -14.43 -1.75 4.60
N TYR A 378 -13.28 -1.09 4.42
CA TYR A 378 -13.06 -0.25 3.26
C TYR A 378 -12.96 -1.05 1.95
N TRP A 379 -12.20 -2.15 1.97
CA TRP A 379 -12.10 -3.03 0.81
C TRP A 379 -13.49 -3.55 0.40
N VAL A 380 -14.34 -3.97 1.36
CA VAL A 380 -15.73 -4.39 1.11
C VAL A 380 -16.56 -3.25 0.52
N PHE A 381 -16.45 -2.03 1.06
CA PHE A 381 -17.14 -0.86 0.50
C PHE A 381 -16.77 -0.65 -0.98
N LEU A 382 -15.48 -0.77 -1.32
CA LEU A 382 -15.02 -0.64 -2.69
C LEU A 382 -15.52 -1.78 -3.59
N GLN A 383 -15.56 -3.02 -3.10
CA GLN A 383 -16.15 -4.14 -3.85
C GLN A 383 -17.63 -3.90 -4.13
N LEU A 384 -18.39 -3.43 -3.13
CA LEU A 384 -19.79 -3.04 -3.30
C LEU A 384 -19.92 -1.93 -4.34
N ALA A 385 -19.06 -0.91 -4.29
CA ALA A 385 -19.04 0.17 -5.27
C ALA A 385 -18.77 -0.37 -6.69
N ARG A 386 -17.82 -1.29 -6.87
CA ARG A 386 -17.54 -1.93 -8.18
C ARG A 386 -18.74 -2.73 -8.69
N MET A 387 -19.35 -3.56 -7.84
CA MET A 387 -20.53 -4.34 -8.19
C MET A 387 -21.74 -3.47 -8.56
N ILE A 388 -21.97 -2.39 -7.82
CA ILE A 388 -23.06 -1.45 -8.12
C ILE A 388 -22.76 -0.65 -9.40
N SER A 389 -21.51 -0.23 -9.57
CA SER A 389 -21.04 0.50 -10.75
C SER A 389 -21.23 -0.32 -12.03
N SER A 390 -20.97 -1.63 -12.01
CA SER A 390 -21.17 -2.51 -13.18
C SER A 390 -22.64 -2.71 -13.56
N MET A 391 -23.57 -2.50 -12.62
CA MET A 391 -25.01 -2.51 -12.89
C MET A 391 -25.53 -1.14 -13.39
N CYS A 392 -24.80 -0.05 -13.12
CA CYS A 392 -25.20 1.28 -13.53
C CYS A 392 -24.92 1.51 -15.03
N ARG A 393 -25.70 2.40 -15.66
CA ARG A 393 -25.42 2.84 -17.05
C ARG A 393 -24.15 3.68 -17.16
N THR A 394 -23.94 4.53 -16.17
CA THR A 394 -22.73 5.33 -16.01
C THR A 394 -21.98 4.77 -14.81
N PRO A 395 -20.68 4.50 -14.91
CA PRO A 395 -19.89 4.06 -13.77
C PRO A 395 -20.02 5.02 -12.58
N LEU A 396 -20.04 4.48 -11.37
CA LEU A 396 -19.98 5.30 -10.17
C LEU A 396 -18.68 6.13 -10.17
N PRO A 397 -18.74 7.39 -9.72
CA PRO A 397 -17.60 8.30 -9.74
C PRO A 397 -16.63 7.99 -8.59
N LEU A 398 -15.86 6.91 -8.71
CA LEU A 398 -14.90 6.46 -7.69
C LEU A 398 -13.83 7.53 -7.38
N GLU A 399 -13.56 8.43 -8.32
CA GLU A 399 -12.70 9.59 -8.11
C GLU A 399 -13.15 10.51 -6.95
N GLN A 400 -14.43 10.47 -6.55
CA GLN A 400 -14.93 11.23 -5.39
C GLN A 400 -14.45 10.67 -4.03
N LEU A 401 -13.88 9.46 -4.04
CA LEU A 401 -13.21 8.86 -2.87
C LEU A 401 -11.78 9.37 -2.68
N LEU A 402 -11.22 10.02 -3.70
CA LEU A 402 -9.87 10.60 -3.68
C LEU A 402 -9.95 12.09 -3.41
N GLU A 403 -9.11 12.58 -2.50
CA GLU A 403 -8.92 14.01 -2.27
C GLU A 403 -7.44 14.35 -2.33
N ARG A 404 -7.13 15.64 -2.51
CA ARG A 404 -5.74 16.09 -2.35
C ARG A 404 -5.46 16.33 -0.87
N GLY A 405 -4.44 15.64 -0.38
CA GLY A 405 -3.78 15.96 0.87
C GLY A 405 -2.73 17.04 0.71
N ASP A 406 -2.18 17.47 1.83
CA ASP A 406 -1.04 18.39 1.86
C ASP A 406 0.23 17.76 1.27
N THR A 407 0.28 16.42 1.20
CA THR A 407 1.44 15.61 0.79
C THR A 407 1.24 14.85 -0.53
N GLY A 408 0.08 14.94 -1.18
CA GLY A 408 -0.22 14.17 -2.39
C GLY A 408 -1.71 13.89 -2.60
N LEU A 409 -2.04 12.72 -3.14
CA LEU A 409 -3.41 12.21 -3.21
C LEU A 409 -3.71 11.45 -1.91
N ASP A 410 -4.54 12.01 -1.04
CA ASP A 410 -5.00 11.31 0.15
C ASP A 410 -6.26 10.51 -0.22
N LEU A 411 -6.24 9.21 0.11
CA LEU A 411 -7.48 8.43 0.17
C LEU A 411 -8.23 8.80 1.45
N ARG A 412 -9.12 9.80 1.36
CA ARG A 412 -9.86 10.30 2.53
C ARG A 412 -11.20 9.61 2.69
N LEU A 413 -11.20 8.53 3.46
CA LEU A 413 -12.40 8.02 4.12
C LEU A 413 -12.25 8.20 5.62
N LYS A 414 -12.54 9.42 6.10
CA LYS A 414 -12.58 9.67 7.54
C LYS A 414 -13.75 8.92 8.17
N ARG A 415 -13.47 8.15 9.22
CA ARG A 415 -14.47 7.68 10.18
C ARG A 415 -15.31 8.90 10.63
N GLY A 416 -16.62 8.85 10.40
CA GLY A 416 -17.57 9.91 10.79
C GLY A 416 -17.88 10.98 9.73
N LYS A 417 -17.22 11.04 8.56
CA LYS A 417 -17.68 11.87 7.42
C LYS A 417 -18.23 10.97 6.32
N HIS A 418 -19.54 11.00 6.11
CA HIS A 418 -20.21 10.17 5.12
C HIS A 418 -19.83 10.57 3.69
N ARG A 419 -19.42 9.59 2.89
CA ARG A 419 -19.29 9.71 1.43
C ARG A 419 -20.43 8.95 0.78
N VAL A 420 -20.96 9.51 -0.29
CA VAL A 420 -22.05 8.95 -1.07
C VAL A 420 -21.63 8.83 -2.51
N LEU A 421 -21.73 7.62 -3.05
CA LEU A 421 -21.63 7.39 -4.48
C LEU A 421 -23.05 7.25 -5.04
N LYS A 422 -23.38 8.09 -6.01
CA LYS A 422 -24.70 8.09 -6.66
C LYS A 422 -24.63 7.45 -8.04
N GLY A 423 -25.60 6.61 -8.35
CA GLY A 423 -25.72 5.93 -9.63
C GLY A 423 -27.17 5.77 -10.07
N THR A 424 -27.36 5.37 -11.33
CA THR A 424 -28.68 5.02 -11.84
C THR A 424 -28.62 3.72 -12.64
N VAL A 425 -29.62 2.87 -12.44
CA VAL A 425 -29.79 1.60 -13.16
C VAL A 425 -31.20 1.55 -13.74
N GLU A 426 -31.34 0.95 -14.93
CA GLU A 426 -32.64 0.60 -15.47
C GLU A 426 -32.86 -0.91 -15.37
N ARG A 427 -33.97 -1.30 -14.74
CA ARG A 427 -34.33 -2.71 -14.52
C ARG A 427 -35.83 -2.87 -14.68
N LEU A 428 -36.26 -3.85 -15.48
CA LEU A 428 -37.67 -4.13 -15.75
C LEU A 428 -38.48 -2.89 -16.20
N GLY A 429 -37.87 -2.05 -17.04
CA GLY A 429 -38.50 -0.81 -17.55
C GLY A 429 -38.63 0.32 -16.52
N ARG A 430 -38.01 0.20 -15.33
CA ARG A 430 -38.00 1.23 -14.29
C ARG A 430 -36.59 1.79 -14.09
N LYS A 431 -36.50 3.12 -13.93
CA LYS A 431 -35.28 3.79 -13.49
C LYS A 431 -35.19 3.68 -11.97
N LEU A 432 -34.06 3.22 -11.46
CA LEU A 432 -33.74 3.18 -10.04
C LEU A 432 -32.56 4.14 -9.78
N GLU A 433 -32.66 4.92 -8.73
CA GLU A 433 -31.58 5.75 -8.21
C GLU A 433 -30.93 5.05 -7.02
N LEU A 434 -29.61 4.97 -7.04
CA LEU A 434 -28.81 4.26 -6.06
C LEU A 434 -27.91 5.26 -5.32
N GLU A 435 -27.89 5.20 -3.99
CA GLU A 435 -26.91 5.91 -3.17
C GLU A 435 -26.19 4.91 -2.28
N LEU A 436 -24.89 4.69 -2.52
CA LEU A 436 -24.04 3.87 -1.68
C LEU A 436 -23.33 4.74 -0.64
N TRP A 437 -23.55 4.45 0.63
CA TRP A 437 -23.04 5.16 1.79
C TRP A 437 -22.01 4.34 2.54
N TYR A 438 -20.91 4.98 2.98
CA TYR A 438 -19.95 4.41 3.92
C TYR A 438 -20.19 4.96 5.33
N ASN A 439 -20.26 4.07 6.32
CA ASN A 439 -20.32 4.39 7.75
C ASN A 439 -21.43 5.40 8.14
N ARG A 440 -22.60 5.33 7.47
CA ARG A 440 -23.75 6.22 7.74
C ARG A 440 -24.35 5.94 9.10
N THR A 441 -24.55 6.97 9.93
CA THR A 441 -25.25 6.83 11.21
C THR A 441 -26.76 7.04 11.02
N PHE A 442 -27.55 6.07 11.45
CA PHE A 442 -29.00 6.07 11.44
C PHE A 442 -29.48 6.28 12.87
N ARG A 443 -30.01 7.48 13.18
CA ARG A 443 -30.45 7.84 14.53
C ARG A 443 -31.97 7.63 14.72
N PRO A 444 -32.43 7.29 15.93
CA PRO A 444 -33.86 7.20 16.22
C PRO A 444 -34.59 8.51 15.98
N GLY A 445 -35.83 8.42 15.49
CA GLY A 445 -36.71 9.60 15.29
C GLY A 445 -36.30 10.54 14.14
N ARG A 446 -35.28 10.19 13.35
CA ARG A 446 -34.90 10.92 12.13
C ARG A 446 -35.50 10.26 10.88
N GLN A 447 -35.75 11.06 9.84
CA GLN A 447 -36.16 10.54 8.53
C GLN A 447 -35.07 9.62 7.98
N HIS A 448 -35.44 8.40 7.57
CA HIS A 448 -34.50 7.35 7.16
C HIS A 448 -33.50 6.97 8.26
N GLY A 449 -33.94 7.07 9.52
CA GLY A 449 -33.20 6.68 10.72
C GLY A 449 -33.62 5.31 11.25
N SER A 450 -33.08 4.91 12.40
CA SER A 450 -33.40 3.64 13.05
C SER A 450 -34.69 3.74 13.89
N TRP A 451 -35.28 2.60 14.23
CA TRP A 451 -36.51 2.58 15.06
C TRP A 451 -36.23 2.81 16.56
N THR A 452 -35.15 2.25 17.10
CA THR A 452 -34.96 2.14 18.56
C THR A 452 -33.66 2.76 19.07
N ARG A 453 -32.52 2.44 18.44
CA ARG A 453 -31.18 2.91 18.84
C ARG A 453 -30.38 3.42 17.67
N SER A 454 -29.40 4.29 17.90
CA SER A 454 -28.49 4.70 16.83
C SER A 454 -27.73 3.49 16.27
N LEU A 455 -27.75 3.32 14.94
CA LEU A 455 -27.05 2.26 14.24
C LEU A 455 -26.02 2.87 13.28
N GLN A 456 -24.89 2.22 13.12
CA GLN A 456 -23.84 2.62 12.17
C GLN A 456 -23.35 1.36 11.43
N PRO A 457 -24.08 0.90 10.40
CA PRO A 457 -23.59 -0.16 9.53
C PRO A 457 -22.41 0.32 8.69
N ASP A 458 -21.48 -0.59 8.37
CA ASP A 458 -20.27 -0.26 7.61
C ASP A 458 -20.60 0.27 6.21
N CYS A 459 -21.53 -0.39 5.51
CA CYS A 459 -22.02 0.04 4.20
C CYS A 459 -23.55 0.08 4.17
N SER A 460 -24.12 1.03 3.42
CA SER A 460 -25.56 1.11 3.21
C SER A 460 -25.91 1.52 1.80
N LEU A 461 -26.75 0.74 1.12
CA LEU A 461 -27.26 1.07 -0.20
C LEU A 461 -28.71 1.54 -0.09
N ARG A 462 -28.97 2.76 -0.52
CA ARG A 462 -30.33 3.29 -0.71
C ARG A 462 -30.75 3.06 -2.16
N ILE A 463 -31.96 2.55 -2.34
CA ILE A 463 -32.59 2.34 -3.65
C ILE A 463 -33.89 3.12 -3.69
N ARG A 464 -34.04 4.03 -4.66
CA ARG A 464 -35.23 4.87 -4.84
C ARG A 464 -35.78 4.72 -6.25
N VAL A 465 -37.11 4.62 -6.37
CA VAL A 465 -37.80 4.60 -7.68
C VAL A 465 -38.50 5.95 -7.90
N PRO A 466 -37.91 6.88 -8.68
CA PRO A 466 -38.53 8.17 -8.94
C PRO A 466 -39.89 8.02 -9.63
N GLY A 467 -40.90 8.75 -9.15
CA GLY A 467 -42.24 8.83 -9.78
C GLY A 467 -43.22 7.72 -9.39
N TYR A 468 -42.84 6.80 -8.51
CA TYR A 468 -43.73 5.76 -7.97
C TYR A 468 -44.05 6.07 -6.50
N HIS A 469 -45.33 6.27 -6.16
CA HIS A 469 -45.87 6.54 -4.80
C HIS A 469 -45.16 7.59 -3.89
N GLY A 470 -44.34 8.50 -4.45
CA GLY A 470 -43.58 9.51 -3.68
C GLY A 470 -42.36 8.93 -2.95
N ASP A 471 -41.69 9.71 -2.09
CA ASP A 471 -40.52 9.27 -1.30
C ASP A 471 -40.80 8.11 -0.30
N LYS A 472 -41.93 7.41 -0.42
CA LYS A 472 -42.37 6.32 0.46
C LYS A 472 -41.85 4.93 0.06
N ASP A 473 -41.47 4.74 -1.21
CA ASP A 473 -40.95 3.46 -1.72
C ASP A 473 -39.43 3.51 -1.90
N GLU A 474 -38.73 3.84 -0.82
CA GLU A 474 -37.28 3.71 -0.74
C GLU A 474 -36.88 2.51 0.11
N VAL A 475 -35.85 1.80 -0.34
CA VAL A 475 -35.33 0.62 0.34
C VAL A 475 -33.89 0.88 0.76
N TRP A 476 -33.59 0.59 2.02
CA TRP A 476 -32.24 0.58 2.55
C TRP A 476 -31.76 -0.85 2.74
N LEU A 477 -30.60 -1.17 2.17
CA LEU A 477 -29.86 -2.40 2.40
C LEU A 477 -28.63 -2.06 3.23
N HIS A 478 -28.48 -2.69 4.39
CA HIS A 478 -27.33 -2.51 5.26
C HIS A 478 -26.41 -3.71 5.15
N PHE A 479 -25.12 -3.45 4.95
CA PHE A 479 -24.08 -4.48 4.93
C PHE A 479 -23.13 -4.19 6.09
N ASP A 480 -23.06 -5.14 7.01
CA ASP A 480 -22.17 -5.10 8.17
C ASP A 480 -20.99 -6.03 7.86
N ALA A 481 -19.84 -5.44 7.55
CA ALA A 481 -18.60 -6.11 7.21
C ALA A 481 -17.90 -6.58 8.48
N LYS A 482 -18.42 -7.65 9.10
CA LYS A 482 -17.71 -8.29 10.21
C LYS A 482 -16.52 -9.09 9.67
N TYR A 483 -15.30 -8.65 9.96
CA TYR A 483 -14.10 -9.47 9.79
C TYR A 483 -14.12 -10.63 10.81
N ARG A 484 -14.88 -11.69 10.52
CA ARG A 484 -14.89 -12.95 11.28
C ARG A 484 -14.23 -14.03 10.44
N ILE A 485 -13.01 -14.43 10.83
CA ILE A 485 -12.32 -15.60 10.26
C ILE A 485 -12.85 -16.86 10.96
N ASP A 486 -14.16 -17.03 11.01
CA ASP A 486 -14.79 -18.23 11.54
C ASP A 486 -15.66 -18.83 10.43
N SER A 487 -15.11 -19.89 9.84
CA SER A 487 -15.85 -21.05 9.34
C SER A 487 -16.86 -20.83 8.19
N ILE A 488 -16.40 -21.02 6.94
CA ILE A 488 -17.26 -21.46 5.82
C ILE A 488 -18.05 -22.75 6.17
N ARG A 489 -17.65 -23.48 7.21
CA ARG A 489 -18.31 -24.70 7.70
C ARG A 489 -19.48 -24.48 8.67
N GLU A 490 -19.65 -23.29 9.25
CA GLU A 490 -20.77 -23.03 10.19
C GLU A 490 -22.09 -22.72 9.47
N LEU A 491 -22.05 -22.48 8.16
CA LEU A 491 -23.23 -22.33 7.30
C LEU A 491 -24.10 -23.61 7.14
N PHE A 492 -23.68 -24.74 7.72
CA PHE A 492 -24.47 -25.99 7.71
C PHE A 492 -24.76 -26.57 9.11
N ALA A 493 -24.50 -25.83 10.20
CA ALA A 493 -24.87 -26.25 11.55
C ALA A 493 -25.91 -25.28 12.13
N GLU A 494 -27.15 -25.77 12.21
CA GLU A 494 -28.34 -25.03 12.62
C GLU A 494 -28.34 -24.54 14.08
N ASN A 495 -28.89 -23.33 14.25
CA ASN A 495 -29.82 -22.86 15.29
C ASN A 495 -29.43 -22.85 16.78
N GLY A 496 -29.41 -21.64 17.35
CA GLY A 496 -30.07 -21.34 18.63
C GLY A 496 -29.25 -20.54 19.66
N GLY A 497 -29.71 -19.33 20.02
CA GLY A 497 -29.50 -18.77 21.36
C GLY A 497 -28.87 -17.37 21.45
N ASP A 498 -29.74 -16.35 21.43
CA ASP A 498 -29.81 -15.13 22.24
C ASP A 498 -28.61 -14.17 22.43
N LEU A 499 -28.91 -12.90 22.11
CA LEU A 499 -28.14 -11.68 22.35
C LEU A 499 -28.52 -11.06 23.71
N GLU A 500 -27.53 -10.79 24.57
CA GLU A 500 -27.65 -9.76 25.61
C GLU A 500 -26.70 -8.59 25.36
N ALA A 501 -27.24 -7.39 25.55
CA ALA A 501 -26.62 -6.11 25.29
C ALA A 501 -26.03 -5.50 26.57
N ALA A 502 -24.89 -4.83 26.46
CA ALA A 502 -24.41 -3.88 27.46
C ALA A 502 -24.18 -2.53 26.78
N GLY A 503 -24.83 -1.49 27.29
CA GLY A 503 -24.72 -0.11 26.84
C GLY A 503 -23.64 0.67 27.58
N GLU A 504 -23.23 1.80 27.01
CA GLU A 504 -22.40 2.79 27.68
C GLU A 504 -22.71 4.20 27.16
N ALA A 505 -22.42 5.17 28.03
CA ALA A 505 -23.11 6.43 28.25
C ALA A 505 -22.77 7.59 27.28
N ASP A 506 -23.74 8.50 27.18
CA ASP A 506 -23.67 9.81 26.54
C ASP A 506 -22.64 10.74 27.20
N ALA A 507 -21.93 11.52 26.36
CA ALA A 507 -21.30 12.78 26.77
C ALA A 507 -21.29 13.78 25.59
N ASP A 508 -22.33 14.60 25.62
CA ASP A 508 -22.41 16.03 25.31
C ASP A 508 -22.13 16.62 23.92
N ASP A 509 -23.09 17.45 23.53
CA ASP A 509 -23.30 18.19 22.30
C ASP A 509 -23.33 19.68 22.68
N THR A 510 -22.35 20.46 22.26
CA THR A 510 -22.45 21.92 22.26
C THR A 510 -22.61 22.40 20.83
N GLY A 511 -23.85 22.68 20.48
CA GLY A 511 -24.26 23.20 19.18
C GLY A 511 -23.94 24.69 18.99
N GLU A 512 -23.54 25.01 17.76
CA GLU A 512 -23.68 26.35 17.17
C GLU A 512 -24.77 26.27 16.11
N ARG A 513 -25.89 26.96 16.34
CA ARG A 513 -26.92 27.22 15.33
C ARG A 513 -26.81 28.67 14.89
N GLU A 514 -26.46 28.84 13.62
CA GLU A 514 -26.58 30.08 12.88
C GLU A 514 -28.05 30.49 12.76
N ALA A 515 -28.30 31.78 13.00
CA ALA A 515 -29.59 32.44 12.86
C ALA A 515 -29.69 33.08 11.47
N GLU A 516 -30.68 32.69 10.69
CA GLU A 516 -31.16 33.43 9.52
C GLU A 516 -32.52 34.03 9.89
N GLY A 517 -32.63 35.34 9.69
CA GLY A 517 -33.71 36.16 10.21
C GLY A 517 -34.93 36.23 9.31
N ASP A 518 -36.02 36.69 9.91
CA ASP A 518 -37.15 37.29 9.20
C ASP A 518 -37.56 38.57 9.93
N ALA A 519 -37.81 39.60 9.13
CA ALA A 519 -38.13 40.95 9.53
C ALA A 519 -39.64 41.18 9.47
N GLU A 520 -40.22 41.86 10.47
CA GLU A 520 -41.47 42.60 10.28
C GLU A 520 -41.65 43.77 11.29
N ALA A 521 -41.73 44.98 10.72
CA ALA A 521 -42.47 46.21 11.10
C ALA A 521 -42.52 46.76 12.56
N ALA A 522 -41.79 47.88 12.78
CA ALA A 522 -42.24 49.28 13.11
C ALA A 522 -43.42 49.59 14.10
N PRO A 523 -43.58 50.83 14.64
CA PRO A 523 -42.65 51.94 14.98
C PRO A 523 -42.96 52.67 16.34
N GLU A 524 -42.33 53.85 16.55
CA GLU A 524 -42.67 54.97 17.49
C GLU A 524 -42.25 54.86 18.97
N LEU A 525 -41.85 55.89 19.74
CA LEU A 525 -41.57 57.34 19.59
C LEU A 525 -40.97 57.83 20.93
N ALA A 526 -40.13 58.89 20.89
CA ALA A 526 -39.83 59.87 21.96
C ALA A 526 -39.20 59.33 23.27
N SER A 527 -38.46 60.04 24.13
CA SER A 527 -37.84 61.36 24.32
C SER A 527 -37.02 61.14 25.62
N GLU A 528 -35.87 61.74 25.94
CA GLU A 528 -35.69 63.12 26.42
C GLU A 528 -34.41 63.12 27.30
N ASN A 529 -33.72 64.26 27.32
CA ASN A 529 -32.88 64.80 28.39
C ASN A 529 -31.54 64.17 28.82
N ALA A 530 -30.49 64.96 28.52
CA ALA A 530 -29.21 65.07 29.23
C ALA A 530 -29.38 65.82 30.59
N PRO A 531 -28.34 66.30 31.34
CA PRO A 531 -26.88 66.20 31.17
C PRO A 531 -26.03 66.06 32.49
N ALA A 532 -24.70 66.08 32.28
CA ALA A 532 -23.68 66.83 33.06
C ALA A 532 -22.90 66.17 34.21
N ARG A 533 -21.58 65.98 34.01
CA ARG A 533 -20.44 66.74 34.62
C ARG A 533 -19.11 65.94 34.47
N THR A 534 -18.14 66.38 33.67
CA THR A 534 -16.88 67.12 34.06
C THR A 534 -16.12 66.49 35.25
N ALA A 535 -14.80 66.25 35.27
CA ALA A 535 -13.62 66.86 34.64
C ALA A 535 -12.39 65.90 34.76
N ARG A 536 -11.56 65.69 33.71
CA ARG A 536 -10.20 66.25 33.42
C ARG A 536 -9.01 65.92 34.36
N ARG A 537 -7.86 65.72 33.67
CA ARG A 537 -6.41 65.67 34.05
C ARG A 537 -5.90 64.24 34.37
N GLY A 538 -4.97 63.58 33.65
CA GLY A 538 -3.86 63.94 32.75
C GLY A 538 -2.62 64.41 33.53
N PRO A 539 -1.36 64.30 33.05
CA PRO A 539 -0.69 63.43 32.04
C PRO A 539 0.41 62.55 32.72
N THR A 540 1.13 61.60 32.11
CA THR A 540 1.99 61.56 30.91
C THR A 540 2.13 60.13 30.43
#